data_AF-D6K540-F1
#
_entry.id   AF-D6K540-F1
#
_cell.length_a   1.000
_cell.length_b   1.000
_cell.length_c   1.000
_cell.angle_alpha   90.00
_cell.angle_beta   90.00
_cell.angle_gamma   90.00
#
_symmetry.space_group_name_H-M   'P 1'
#
loop_
_entity.id
_entity.type
_entity.pdbx_description
1 polymer ?
#
loop_
_entity_poly.entity_id
_entity_poly.type
_entity_poly.pdbx_seq_one_letter_code
_entity_poly.pdbx_strand_id
1 'polypeptide(L)'
;MESQVRGGGPAAAAAFPAGPAADGSEGAPRRSPGPQLRRRLPRADLRAVPEARRALRELLRHWERPDGTDVAELLTSELVTNALVHTDDDAILTATVSPRGLRVEVRDFVAQRPRPRVPEAAADSPDAAGPVCRPPR
;
A
#
# COMPACT_ATOMS: atom_id res chain seq x y z
N MET A 1 -10.11 36.90 -35.44
CA MET A 1 -9.50 35.64 -35.91
C MET A 1 -8.73 35.08 -34.73
N GLU A 2 -9.36 34.20 -33.94
CA GLU A 2 -9.16 32.73 -33.97
C GLU A 2 -7.72 32.41 -33.48
N SER A 3 -7.43 31.63 -32.43
CA SER A 3 -8.03 30.35 -32.04
C SER A 3 -7.63 30.00 -30.59
N GLN A 4 -8.53 29.28 -29.93
CA GLN A 4 -8.30 28.51 -28.71
C GLN A 4 -7.20 27.45 -28.88
N VAL A 5 -6.56 27.07 -27.77
CA VAL A 5 -6.05 25.71 -27.58
C VAL A 5 -6.37 25.24 -26.15
N ARG A 6 -7.16 24.17 -26.08
CA ARG A 6 -7.44 23.36 -24.89
C ARG A 6 -6.22 22.51 -24.53
N GLY A 7 -6.03 22.25 -23.24
CA GLY A 7 -5.42 20.97 -22.82
C GLY A 7 -4.79 20.98 -21.43
N GLY A 8 -5.22 20.04 -20.60
CA GLY A 8 -4.41 19.48 -19.51
C GLY A 8 -4.66 20.05 -18.12
N GLY A 9 -5.74 19.60 -17.47
CA GLY A 9 -5.92 19.80 -16.03
C GLY A 9 -4.93 18.92 -15.23
N PRO A 10 -4.34 19.42 -14.13
CA PRO A 10 -3.50 18.60 -13.26
C PRO A 10 -4.36 17.64 -12.45
N ALA A 11 -3.92 16.38 -12.39
CA ALA A 11 -4.50 15.34 -11.54
C ALA A 11 -4.43 15.77 -10.07
N ALA A 12 -5.59 15.86 -9.43
CA ALA A 12 -5.70 16.16 -8.01
C ALA A 12 -5.10 15.01 -7.19
N ALA A 13 -3.91 15.23 -6.63
CA ALA A 13 -3.41 14.43 -5.52
C ALA A 13 -4.35 14.67 -4.32
N ALA A 14 -5.14 13.67 -3.96
CA ALA A 14 -5.98 13.71 -2.78
C ALA A 14 -5.09 13.80 -1.53
N ALA A 15 -4.99 14.99 -0.95
CA ALA A 15 -4.39 15.21 0.34
C ALA A 15 -5.36 14.72 1.44
N PHE A 16 -4.88 13.86 2.34
CA PHE A 16 -5.60 13.52 3.56
C PHE A 16 -5.59 14.74 4.50
N PRO A 17 -6.74 15.20 5.03
CA PRO A 17 -6.74 16.37 5.90
C PRO A 17 -6.10 16.03 7.25
N ALA A 18 -4.98 16.70 7.56
CA ALA A 18 -4.50 16.86 8.92
C ALA A 18 -5.40 17.91 9.62
N GLY A 19 -6.29 17.45 10.49
CA GLY A 19 -7.10 18.32 11.34
C GLY A 19 -6.24 19.02 12.40
N PRO A 20 -6.65 20.21 12.87
CA PRO A 20 -5.85 21.00 13.80
C PRO A 20 -5.82 20.37 15.19
N ALA A 21 -4.68 20.51 15.85
CA ALA A 21 -4.50 20.18 17.25
C ALA A 21 -5.42 21.05 18.12
N ALA A 22 -6.39 20.42 18.77
CA ALA A 22 -7.10 20.99 19.90
C ALA A 22 -6.54 20.33 21.18
N ASP A 23 -5.87 21.15 21.98
CA ASP A 23 -5.54 20.86 23.37
C ASP A 23 -6.84 20.84 24.20
N GLY A 24 -6.99 19.81 25.03
CA GLY A 24 -8.23 19.47 25.70
C GLY A 24 -8.08 18.13 26.41
N SER A 25 -7.35 18.15 27.53
CA SER A 25 -7.27 17.03 28.46
C SER A 25 -8.62 16.84 29.17
N GLU A 26 -9.53 16.09 28.55
CA GLU A 26 -10.72 15.57 29.22
C GLU A 26 -10.80 14.08 28.96
N GLY A 27 -10.84 13.30 30.04
CA GLY A 27 -10.66 11.85 30.05
C GLY A 27 -11.62 11.15 29.09
N ALA A 28 -11.15 10.90 27.87
CA ALA A 28 -11.86 10.09 26.90
C ALA A 28 -12.13 8.72 27.53
N PRO A 29 -13.35 8.16 27.39
CA PRO A 29 -13.59 6.78 27.82
C PRO A 29 -12.52 5.95 27.15
N ARG A 30 -11.80 5.13 27.91
CA ARG A 30 -10.91 4.11 27.36
C ARG A 30 -11.78 3.23 26.47
N ARG A 31 -11.92 3.59 25.19
CA ARG A 31 -12.58 2.76 24.20
C ARG A 31 -11.79 1.48 24.24
N SER A 32 -12.41 0.42 24.73
CA SER A 32 -11.85 -0.92 24.60
C SER A 32 -11.43 -1.06 23.15
N PRO A 33 -10.15 -1.32 22.86
CA PRO A 33 -9.72 -1.48 21.49
C PRO A 33 -10.63 -2.54 20.87
N GLY A 34 -11.21 -2.22 19.71
CA GLY A 34 -11.98 -3.20 18.97
C GLY A 34 -11.10 -4.41 18.62
N PRO A 35 -11.69 -5.46 18.04
CA PRO A 35 -10.97 -6.67 17.69
C PRO A 35 -9.62 -6.35 17.02
N GLN A 36 -8.54 -6.91 17.56
CA GLN A 36 -7.19 -6.67 17.09
C GLN A 36 -6.46 -8.00 16.85
N LEU A 37 -5.78 -8.08 15.71
CA LEU A 37 -4.78 -9.10 15.40
C LEU A 37 -3.39 -8.49 15.54
N ARG A 38 -2.49 -9.16 16.25
CA ARG A 38 -1.06 -8.82 16.26
C ARG A 38 -0.23 -10.09 16.08
N ARG A 39 0.63 -10.12 15.07
CA ARG A 39 1.41 -11.31 14.71
C ARG A 39 2.85 -10.93 14.38
N ARG A 40 3.81 -11.70 14.88
CA ARG A 40 5.21 -11.64 14.45
C ARG A 40 5.39 -12.45 13.18
N LEU A 41 6.14 -11.91 12.24
CA LEU A 41 6.43 -12.48 10.94
C LEU A 41 7.95 -12.71 10.89
N PRO A 42 8.42 -13.96 11.08
CA PRO A 42 9.84 -14.26 11.01
C PRO A 42 10.40 -13.93 9.63
N ARG A 43 11.59 -13.34 9.58
CA ARG A 43 12.30 -13.05 8.32
C ARG A 43 12.34 -14.29 7.40
N ALA A 44 12.14 -14.07 6.10
CA ALA A 44 12.21 -15.08 5.04
C ALA A 44 11.22 -16.26 5.18
N ASP A 45 10.27 -16.21 6.11
CA ASP A 45 9.24 -17.24 6.25
C ASP A 45 7.98 -16.91 5.44
N LEU A 46 7.99 -17.25 4.15
CA LEU A 46 6.84 -17.01 3.26
C LEU A 46 5.58 -17.81 3.65
N ARG A 47 5.67 -18.80 4.55
CA ARG A 47 4.46 -19.46 5.09
C ARG A 47 3.64 -18.51 5.95
N ALA A 48 4.25 -17.45 6.48
CA ALA A 48 3.55 -16.43 7.24
C ALA A 48 2.55 -15.63 6.39
N VAL A 49 2.68 -15.58 5.06
CA VAL A 49 1.75 -14.87 4.16
C VAL A 49 0.34 -15.48 4.17
N PRO A 50 0.12 -16.76 3.81
CA PRO A 50 -1.21 -17.37 3.86
C PRO A 50 -1.76 -17.43 5.29
N GLU A 51 -0.91 -17.55 6.30
CA GLU A 51 -1.31 -17.54 7.70
C GLU A 51 -1.80 -16.16 8.16
N ALA A 52 -1.13 -15.08 7.74
CA ALA A 52 -1.55 -13.71 7.98
C ALA A 52 -2.90 -13.43 7.31
N ARG A 53 -3.06 -13.84 6.05
CA ARG A 53 -4.33 -13.70 5.32
C ARG A 53 -5.47 -14.43 6.02
N ARG A 54 -5.24 -15.67 6.47
CA ARG A 54 -6.25 -16.45 7.20
C ARG A 54 -6.63 -15.78 8.52
N ALA A 55 -5.65 -15.32 9.30
CA ALA A 55 -5.90 -14.65 10.57
C ALA A 55 -6.67 -13.34 10.38
N LEU A 56 -6.36 -12.57 9.33
CA LEU A 56 -7.13 -11.38 8.99
C LEU A 56 -8.57 -11.72 8.62
N ARG A 57 -8.78 -12.73 7.77
CA ARG A 57 -10.12 -13.20 7.42
C ARG A 57 -10.92 -13.56 8.68
N GLU A 58 -10.31 -14.31 9.61
CA GLU A 58 -10.94 -14.68 10.88
C GLU A 58 -11.30 -13.47 11.75
N LEU A 59 -10.43 -12.45 11.80
CA LEU A 59 -10.73 -11.17 12.46
C LEU A 59 -11.95 -10.47 11.85
N LEU A 60 -12.06 -10.47 10.52
CA LEU A 60 -13.11 -9.77 9.79
C LEU A 60 -14.45 -10.53 9.77
N ARG A 61 -14.48 -11.84 10.06
CA ARG A 61 -15.74 -12.62 10.11
C ARG A 61 -16.77 -12.04 11.08
N HIS A 62 -16.31 -11.40 12.14
CA HIS A 62 -17.16 -10.82 13.18
C HIS A 62 -17.43 -9.33 12.97
N TRP A 63 -16.94 -8.77 11.85
CA TRP A 63 -17.09 -7.35 11.55
C TRP A 63 -18.30 -7.14 10.64
N GLU A 64 -19.24 -6.31 11.09
CA GLU A 64 -20.53 -6.04 10.44
C GLU A 64 -20.41 -5.28 9.08
N ARG A 65 -19.19 -4.96 8.65
CA ARG A 65 -18.88 -4.30 7.37
C ARG A 65 -17.87 -5.13 6.57
N PRO A 66 -18.31 -6.19 5.88
CA PRO A 66 -17.42 -7.07 5.11
C PRO A 66 -16.89 -6.46 3.81
N ASP A 67 -17.41 -5.29 3.40
CA ASP A 67 -17.01 -4.61 2.18
C ASP A 67 -15.49 -4.39 2.14
N GLY A 68 -14.84 -4.95 1.13
CA GLY A 68 -13.39 -4.85 0.95
C GLY A 68 -12.57 -5.90 1.71
N THR A 69 -13.18 -6.99 2.23
CA THR A 69 -12.42 -8.13 2.81
C THR A 69 -11.40 -8.69 1.82
N ASP A 70 -11.78 -8.93 0.56
CA ASP A 70 -10.85 -9.43 -0.46
C ASP A 70 -9.71 -8.45 -0.73
N VAL A 71 -10.02 -7.14 -0.74
CA VAL A 71 -9.02 -6.07 -0.91
C VAL A 71 -8.08 -6.04 0.29
N ALA A 72 -8.60 -6.14 1.52
CA ALA A 72 -7.79 -6.18 2.73
C ALA A 72 -6.87 -7.41 2.77
N GLU A 73 -7.37 -8.57 2.33
CA GLU A 73 -6.58 -9.80 2.22
C GLU A 73 -5.47 -9.70 1.17
N LEU A 74 -5.78 -9.12 0.01
CA LEU A 74 -4.80 -8.86 -1.05
C LEU A 74 -3.72 -7.91 -0.53
N LEU A 75 -4.11 -6.73 -0.04
CA LEU A 75 -3.16 -5.73 0.47
C LEU A 75 -2.32 -6.27 1.63
N THR A 76 -2.90 -7.08 2.51
CA THR A 76 -2.14 -7.75 3.57
C THR A 76 -1.12 -8.72 3.01
N SER A 77 -1.49 -9.51 2.00
CA SER A 77 -0.56 -10.42 1.33
C SER A 77 0.61 -9.66 0.70
N GLU A 78 0.32 -8.57 0.00
CA GLU A 78 1.35 -7.71 -0.62
C GLU A 78 2.25 -7.05 0.44
N LEU A 79 1.68 -6.45 1.49
CA LEU A 79 2.47 -5.79 2.55
C LEU A 79 3.35 -6.79 3.30
N VAL A 80 2.83 -7.98 3.64
CA VAL A 80 3.61 -9.02 4.32
C VAL A 80 4.69 -9.57 3.40
N THR A 81 4.39 -9.79 2.12
CA THR A 81 5.38 -10.24 1.14
C THR A 81 6.48 -9.21 0.97
N ASN A 82 6.13 -7.93 0.85
CA ASN A 82 7.11 -6.84 0.76
C ASN A 82 8.03 -6.81 1.98
N ALA A 83 7.48 -6.95 3.19
CA ALA A 83 8.30 -6.98 4.40
C ALA A 83 9.23 -8.21 4.41
N LEU A 84 8.72 -9.41 4.10
CA LEU A 84 9.51 -10.65 4.20
C LEU A 84 10.56 -10.83 3.10
N VAL A 85 10.29 -10.31 1.91
CA VAL A 85 11.16 -10.47 0.72
C VAL A 85 12.15 -9.31 0.60
N HIS A 86 11.74 -8.10 0.97
CA HIS A 86 12.55 -6.90 0.74
C HIS A 86 13.18 -6.30 1.99
N THR A 87 13.04 -6.96 3.15
CA THR A 87 13.70 -6.53 4.39
C THR A 87 14.51 -7.66 5.02
N ASP A 88 15.55 -7.29 5.75
CA ASP A 88 16.47 -8.23 6.41
C ASP A 88 16.11 -8.49 7.88
N ASP A 89 14.91 -8.09 8.30
CA ASP A 89 14.44 -8.13 9.68
C ASP A 89 13.08 -8.85 9.79
N ASP A 90 12.71 -9.20 11.03
CA ASP A 90 11.35 -9.63 11.31
C ASP A 90 10.38 -8.47 11.15
N ALA A 91 9.10 -8.80 10.92
CA ALA A 91 8.04 -7.82 10.88
C ALA A 91 6.93 -8.09 11.90
N ILE A 92 6.16 -7.06 12.20
CA ILE A 92 4.95 -7.16 13.03
C ILE A 92 3.76 -6.71 12.19
N LEU A 93 2.82 -7.63 11.97
CA LEU A 93 1.49 -7.33 11.46
C LEU A 93 0.59 -6.92 12.61
N THR A 94 -0.05 -5.76 12.50
CA THR A 94 -1.13 -5.30 13.38
C THR A 94 -2.35 -4.98 12.54
N ALA A 95 -3.49 -5.61 12.81
CA ALA A 95 -4.76 -5.23 12.22
C ALA A 95 -5.74 -4.86 13.33
N THR A 96 -6.35 -3.68 13.24
CA THR A 96 -7.29 -3.17 14.24
C THR A 96 -8.61 -2.82 13.56
N VAL A 97 -9.70 -3.38 14.08
CA VAL A 97 -11.06 -3.04 13.67
C VAL A 97 -11.59 -1.94 14.60
N SER A 98 -12.14 -0.89 14.00
CA SER A 98 -12.75 0.22 14.73
C SER A 98 -14.05 0.66 14.05
N PRO A 99 -14.87 1.50 14.71
CA PRO A 99 -16.04 2.08 14.07
C PRO A 99 -15.73 2.90 12.80
N ARG A 100 -14.47 3.35 12.63
CA ARG A 100 -14.02 4.10 11.45
C ARG A 100 -13.57 3.21 10.29
N GLY A 101 -13.39 1.90 10.52
CA GLY A 101 -12.85 0.99 9.53
C GLY A 101 -11.79 0.04 10.06
N LEU A 102 -11.21 -0.71 9.13
CA LEU A 102 -10.05 -1.58 9.32
C LEU A 102 -8.76 -0.79 9.10
N ARG A 103 -7.80 -0.92 10.01
CA ARG A 103 -6.42 -0.45 9.83
C ARG A 103 -5.47 -1.64 9.87
N VAL A 104 -4.69 -1.82 8.81
CA VAL A 104 -3.64 -2.83 8.72
C VAL A 104 -2.28 -2.13 8.68
N GLU A 105 -1.38 -2.52 9.57
CA GLU A 105 0.00 -2.05 9.64
C GLU A 105 0.95 -3.24 9.57
N VAL A 106 1.97 -3.15 8.74
CA VAL A 106 3.14 -4.03 8.80
C VAL A 106 4.34 -3.16 9.16
N ARG A 107 5.00 -3.50 10.26
CA ARG A 107 6.20 -2.82 10.75
C ARG A 107 7.37 -3.76 10.62
N ASP A 108 8.19 -3.55 9.60
CA ASP A 108 9.55 -4.09 9.55
C ASP A 108 10.47 -3.18 10.39
N PHE A 109 11.50 -3.76 11.02
CA PHE A 109 12.41 -3.01 11.89
C PHE A 109 13.60 -2.41 11.14
N VAL A 110 13.42 -2.08 9.86
CA VAL A 110 14.50 -1.62 9.00
C VAL A 110 14.89 -0.19 9.40
N ALA A 111 16.16 0.00 9.79
CA ALA A 111 16.69 1.31 10.16
C ALA A 111 16.85 2.28 8.96
N GLN A 112 16.43 1.91 7.75
CA GLN A 112 16.58 2.72 6.54
C GLN A 112 15.24 3.29 6.07
N ARG A 113 15.21 4.61 5.85
CA ARG A 113 14.08 5.26 5.18
C ARG A 113 13.89 4.67 3.77
N PRO A 114 12.64 4.43 3.33
CA PRO A 114 12.36 4.06 1.94
C PRO A 114 12.98 5.11 1.02
N ARG A 115 13.94 4.72 0.17
CA ARG A 115 14.42 5.58 -0.91
C ARG A 115 13.42 5.47 -2.06
N PRO A 116 12.84 6.58 -2.54
CA PRO A 116 12.00 6.55 -3.73
C PRO A 116 12.77 5.93 -4.89
N ARG A 117 12.26 4.84 -5.46
CA ARG A 117 12.79 4.31 -6.72
C ARG A 117 12.19 5.15 -7.85
N VAL A 118 13.05 5.80 -8.63
CA VAL A 118 12.63 6.36 -9.92
C VAL A 118 12.32 5.17 -10.82
N PRO A 119 11.13 5.09 -11.45
CA PRO A 119 10.85 4.07 -12.44
C PRO A 119 11.95 4.10 -13.49
N GLU A 120 12.66 3.00 -13.68
CA GLU A 120 13.55 2.87 -14.83
C GLU A 120 12.63 2.92 -16.04
N ALA A 121 12.66 4.03 -16.78
CA ALA A 121 11.89 4.16 -18.00
C ALA A 121 12.32 2.98 -18.87
N ALA A 122 11.40 2.05 -19.12
CA ALA A 122 11.60 1.03 -20.13
C ALA A 122 12.05 1.80 -21.38
N ALA A 123 13.29 1.58 -21.79
CA ALA A 123 13.84 2.18 -22.99
C ALA A 123 13.06 1.59 -24.16
N ASP A 124 11.93 2.21 -24.48
CA ASP A 124 11.23 1.98 -25.73
C ASP A 124 12.10 2.63 -26.80
N SER A 125 13.02 1.84 -27.37
CA SER A 125 13.81 2.21 -28.54
C SER A 125 13.12 1.61 -29.76
N PRO A 126 12.28 2.36 -30.50
CA PRO A 126 11.83 1.94 -31.80
C PRO A 126 12.89 2.34 -32.82
N ASP A 127 14.04 1.68 -32.84
CA ASP A 127 14.91 1.73 -34.01
C ASP A 127 14.67 0.48 -34.87
N ALA A 128 13.55 0.55 -35.60
CA ALA A 128 13.27 -0.31 -36.74
C ALA A 128 12.84 0.59 -37.91
N ALA A 129 13.73 1.47 -38.35
CA ALA A 129 13.61 2.08 -39.67
C ALA A 129 14.17 1.12 -40.73
N GLY A 130 13.28 0.62 -41.59
CA GLY A 130 13.55 -0.30 -42.69
C GLY A 130 14.37 0.26 -43.86
N PRO A 131 14.45 -0.47 -44.99
CA PRO A 131 15.60 -0.47 -45.88
C PRO A 131 15.76 0.80 -46.74
N VAL A 132 17.01 1.22 -46.90
CA VAL A 132 17.44 2.34 -47.74
C VAL A 132 17.29 1.97 -49.23
N CYS A 133 16.44 2.69 -49.96
CA CYS A 133 16.40 2.66 -51.43
C CYS A 133 17.69 3.25 -52.01
N ARG A 134 18.38 2.52 -52.89
CA ARG A 134 19.55 2.98 -53.64
C ARG A 134 19.15 3.23 -55.11
N PRO A 135 19.53 4.36 -55.73
CA PRO A 135 19.24 4.61 -57.14
C PRO A 135 20.24 3.88 -58.07
N PRO A 136 19.85 3.50 -59.30
CA PRO A 136 20.73 2.85 -60.26
C PRO A 136 21.69 3.86 -60.93
N ARG A 137 22.84 3.36 -61.39
CA ARG A 137 23.80 4.07 -62.27
C ARG A 137 23.55 3.73 -63.72
#